data_AF-A0A8B9HK12-F1
#
_entry.id   AF-A0A8B9HK12-F1
#
_cell.length_a   1.000
_cell.length_b   1.000
_cell.length_c   1.000
_cell.angle_alpha   90.00
_cell.angle_beta   90.00
_cell.angle_gamma   90.00
#
_symmetry.space_group_name_H-M   'P 1'
#
loop_
_entity.id
_entity.type
_entity.pdbx_description
1 polymer ?
#
loop_
_entity_poly.entity_id
_entity_poly.type
_entity_poly.pdbx_seq_one_letter_code
_entity_poly.pdbx_strand_id
1 'polypeptide(L)'
;YVFTKKKHVQSSLWTRPSQRPLLSAAFAMEESEFPSSVSLQDMPLFPKWQLPLKLMAVLMLVAFVYTFLRDVLQPYIYHNKSDFYKIPILVLNKVLPWTSITLLALVYLPGVLASLLQLHRGTKYSRFPVCLENWMSVRKQLGLLAFLLACLHAIYSLSYPMRRSYRYKLLNWAYQQVQQKKEDAWIEDDVWRMEIYISLGILGLGVLALLAISSLPSISDTLNWREFQFVQVGRRTRTYNFVT
;
A
#
# COMPACT_ATOMS: atom_id res chain seq x y z
N TYR A 1 30.28 76.16 31.95
CA TYR A 1 30.59 77.02 30.79
C TYR A 1 30.49 76.19 29.52
N VAL A 2 29.83 76.78 28.51
CA VAL A 2 29.25 76.18 27.31
C VAL A 2 30.26 76.18 26.15
N PHE A 3 30.22 75.18 25.25
CA PHE A 3 30.07 75.30 23.78
C PHE A 3 30.63 74.11 22.98
N THR A 4 29.70 73.31 22.43
CA THR A 4 29.55 72.85 21.03
C THR A 4 30.77 72.35 20.20
N LYS A 5 30.56 71.25 19.46
CA LYS A 5 30.36 71.31 17.99
C LYS A 5 29.95 69.95 17.40
N LYS A 6 28.82 69.93 16.69
CA LYS A 6 28.50 68.92 15.67
C LYS A 6 29.44 69.08 14.48
N LYS A 7 29.93 67.96 13.93
CA LYS A 7 30.37 67.85 12.53
C LYS A 7 29.80 66.56 11.93
N HIS A 8 29.06 66.75 10.83
CA HIS A 8 28.70 65.73 9.85
C HIS A 8 29.94 65.34 9.04
N VAL A 9 30.18 64.04 8.82
CA VAL A 9 30.83 63.52 7.60
C VAL A 9 30.20 62.16 7.28
N GLN A 10 29.80 62.01 6.03
CA GLN A 10 29.14 60.87 5.42
C GLN A 10 30.23 59.99 4.77
N SER A 11 30.28 58.69 5.07
CA SER A 11 31.11 57.76 4.29
C SER A 11 30.39 56.43 4.09
N SER A 12 30.17 56.14 2.81
CA SER A 12 29.74 54.90 2.17
C SER A 12 30.15 53.60 2.85
N LEU A 13 29.21 52.66 2.98
CA LEU A 13 29.52 51.24 2.99
C LEU A 13 28.40 50.42 2.34
N TRP A 14 28.75 49.85 1.18
CA TRP A 14 28.19 48.71 0.49
C TRP A 14 27.20 47.84 1.28
N THR A 15 25.92 47.89 0.91
CA THR A 15 24.93 46.87 1.29
C THR A 15 25.16 45.60 0.47
N ARG A 16 25.73 44.56 1.08
CA ARG A 16 25.54 43.17 0.62
C ARG A 16 24.13 42.73 1.00
N PRO A 17 23.34 42.13 0.10
CA PRO A 17 22.06 41.54 0.48
C PRO A 17 22.33 40.32 1.37
N SER A 18 21.68 40.29 2.54
CA SER A 18 21.67 39.14 3.42
C SER A 18 21.06 37.94 2.69
N GLN A 19 21.85 36.89 2.51
CA GLN A 19 21.30 35.58 2.21
C GLN A 19 20.42 35.17 3.40
N ARG A 20 19.12 35.08 3.17
CA ARG A 20 18.19 34.40 4.07
C ARG A 20 18.45 32.90 3.95
N PRO A 21 18.74 32.16 5.04
CA PRO A 21 18.41 30.75 5.06
C PRO A 21 16.92 30.67 5.38
N LEU A 22 16.10 30.60 4.34
CA LEU A 22 14.89 29.80 4.40
C LEU A 22 15.35 28.36 4.67
N LEU A 23 14.65 27.65 5.55
CA LEU A 23 14.92 26.27 6.05
C LEU A 23 15.52 26.19 7.47
N SER A 24 14.77 26.66 8.48
CA SER A 24 14.84 26.05 9.82
C SER A 24 13.59 26.42 10.63
N ALA A 25 12.43 25.88 10.25
CA ALA A 25 11.19 26.04 11.02
C ALA A 25 10.41 24.74 11.19
N ALA A 26 11.00 23.58 10.82
CA ALA A 26 10.28 22.30 10.81
C ALA A 26 10.92 21.20 11.68
N PHE A 27 12.00 21.46 12.42
CA PHE A 27 12.70 20.41 13.17
C PHE A 27 13.28 20.85 14.53
N ALA A 28 12.51 21.63 15.27
CA ALA A 28 12.71 21.79 16.70
C ALA A 28 11.37 21.48 17.40
N MET A 29 10.97 20.21 17.39
CA MET A 29 10.12 19.72 18.47
C MET A 29 11.04 19.69 19.69
N GLU A 30 10.81 20.60 20.63
CA GLU A 30 11.56 20.63 21.89
C GLU A 30 11.39 19.29 22.61
N GLU A 31 12.50 18.66 22.91
CA GLU A 31 12.64 17.41 23.67
C GLU A 31 12.16 17.53 25.13
N SER A 32 11.57 18.68 25.52
CA SER A 32 11.30 19.10 26.89
C SER A 32 9.87 18.84 27.41
N GLU A 33 8.96 18.29 26.59
CA GLU A 33 7.57 17.99 27.01
C GLU A 33 7.30 16.50 27.33
N PHE A 34 8.33 15.66 27.43
CA PHE A 34 8.13 14.27 27.85
C PHE A 34 8.05 14.18 29.38
N PRO A 35 6.94 13.69 29.99
CA PRO A 35 6.91 13.43 31.41
C PRO A 35 7.99 12.41 31.77
N SER A 36 8.74 12.69 32.85
CA SER A 36 9.93 11.93 33.31
C SER A 36 9.67 10.47 33.67
N SER A 37 8.43 9.99 33.52
CA SER A 37 7.97 8.62 33.77
C SER A 37 7.83 7.77 32.51
N VAL A 38 8.00 8.33 31.31
CA VAL A 38 7.99 7.57 30.05
C VAL A 38 9.42 7.32 29.61
N SER A 39 9.97 6.20 30.05
CA SER A 39 11.20 5.65 29.49
C SER A 39 10.98 5.38 28.00
N LEU A 40 11.69 6.09 27.13
CA LEU A 40 11.72 5.81 25.68
C LEU A 40 12.07 4.33 25.38
N GLN A 41 12.68 3.64 26.34
CA GLN A 41 13.05 2.22 26.28
C GLN A 41 11.85 1.26 26.15
N ASP A 42 10.65 1.65 26.61
CA ASP A 42 9.48 0.76 26.68
C ASP A 42 8.47 0.96 25.54
N MET A 43 8.77 1.79 24.54
CA MET A 43 7.85 2.01 23.41
C MET A 43 7.89 0.82 22.43
N PRO A 44 6.77 0.09 22.23
CA PRO A 44 6.75 -1.02 21.28
C PRO A 44 6.98 -0.50 19.85
N LEU A 45 7.82 -1.20 19.09
CA LEU A 45 8.09 -0.86 17.69
C LEU A 45 6.83 -1.11 16.82
N PHE A 46 6.34 -0.06 16.17
CA PHE A 46 5.17 -0.05 15.26
C PHE A 46 3.91 -0.77 15.82
N PRO A 47 3.33 -0.34 16.95
CA PRO A 47 2.27 -1.09 17.64
C PRO A 47 1.02 -1.31 16.78
N LYS A 48 0.67 -0.33 15.94
CA LYS A 48 -0.48 -0.42 15.02
C LYS A 48 -0.24 -1.32 13.80
N TRP A 49 1.01 -1.69 13.50
CA TRP A 49 1.37 -2.51 12.34
C TRP A 49 1.55 -3.99 12.65
N GLN A 50 1.79 -4.34 13.92
CA GLN A 50 2.06 -5.72 14.31
C GLN A 50 0.93 -6.67 13.92
N LEU A 51 -0.32 -6.29 14.18
CA LEU A 51 -1.49 -7.10 13.84
C LEU A 51 -1.68 -7.23 12.31
N PRO A 52 -1.73 -6.13 11.52
CA PRO A 52 -1.77 -6.20 10.06
C PRO A 52 -0.65 -7.02 9.42
N LEU A 53 0.58 -6.89 9.91
CA LEU A 53 1.73 -7.62 9.38
C LEU A 53 1.64 -9.12 9.68
N LYS A 54 1.26 -9.51 10.91
CA LYS A 54 1.03 -10.92 11.26
C LYS A 54 -0.08 -11.52 10.41
N LEU A 55 -1.19 -10.79 10.23
CA LEU A 55 -2.29 -11.23 9.38
C LEU A 55 -1.86 -11.43 7.92
N MET A 56 -1.15 -10.45 7.35
CA MET A 56 -0.58 -10.56 6.00
C MET A 56 0.33 -11.79 5.89
N ALA A 57 1.24 -11.99 6.84
CA ALA A 57 2.18 -13.12 6.83
C ALA A 57 1.46 -14.47 6.88
N VAL A 58 0.42 -14.61 7.72
CA VAL A 58 -0.40 -15.82 7.80
C VAL A 58 -1.14 -16.08 6.49
N LEU A 59 -1.79 -15.06 5.91
CA LEU A 59 -2.49 -15.18 4.62
C LEU A 59 -1.53 -15.58 3.49
N MET A 60 -0.36 -14.94 3.42
CA MET A 60 0.70 -15.29 2.46
C MET A 60 1.16 -16.73 2.65
N LEU A 61 1.38 -17.18 3.89
CA LEU A 61 1.82 -18.54 4.19
C LEU A 61 0.79 -19.58 3.74
N VAL A 62 -0.49 -19.36 4.08
CA VAL A 62 -1.58 -20.27 3.69
C VAL A 62 -1.67 -20.37 2.17
N ALA A 63 -1.70 -19.23 1.47
CA ALA A 63 -1.75 -19.20 0.02
C ALA A 63 -0.49 -19.83 -0.62
N PHE A 64 0.68 -19.60 -0.05
CA PHE A 64 1.94 -20.19 -0.51
C PHE A 64 1.93 -21.70 -0.38
N VAL A 65 1.56 -22.23 0.79
CA VAL A 65 1.48 -23.68 1.02
C VAL A 65 0.49 -24.30 0.03
N TYR A 66 -0.71 -23.72 -0.11
CA TYR A 66 -1.71 -24.23 -1.05
C TYR A 66 -1.22 -24.23 -2.52
N THR A 67 -0.64 -23.12 -2.98
CA THR A 67 -0.13 -23.00 -4.36
C THR A 67 1.09 -23.88 -4.60
N PHE A 68 2.00 -24.00 -3.64
CA PHE A 68 3.14 -24.91 -3.70
C PHE A 68 2.70 -26.37 -3.81
N LEU A 69 1.76 -26.81 -2.96
CA LEU A 69 1.22 -28.15 -2.99
C LEU A 69 0.60 -28.47 -4.36
N ARG A 70 -0.18 -27.54 -4.91
CA ARG A 70 -0.90 -27.73 -6.18
C ARG A 70 0.00 -27.62 -7.43
N ASP A 71 0.86 -26.62 -7.51
CA ASP A 71 1.60 -26.30 -8.75
C ASP A 71 2.98 -26.96 -8.84
N VAL A 72 3.54 -27.39 -7.71
CA VAL A 72 4.90 -27.96 -7.62
C VAL A 72 4.84 -29.38 -7.11
N LEU A 73 4.24 -29.63 -5.94
CA LEU A 73 4.27 -30.95 -5.32
C LEU A 73 3.40 -31.97 -6.06
N GLN A 74 2.16 -31.62 -6.42
CA GLN A 74 1.25 -32.53 -7.12
C GLN A 74 1.81 -33.02 -8.47
N PRO A 75 2.32 -32.14 -9.38
CA PRO A 75 2.96 -32.59 -10.62
C PRO A 75 4.22 -33.41 -10.40
N TYR A 76 4.97 -33.12 -9.34
CA TYR A 76 6.15 -33.90 -8.96
C TYR A 76 5.76 -35.33 -8.55
N ILE A 77 4.73 -35.51 -7.73
CA ILE A 77 4.29 -36.83 -7.29
C ILE A 77 3.67 -37.64 -8.44
N TYR A 78 2.78 -37.05 -9.23
CA TYR A 78 1.98 -37.80 -10.20
C TYR A 78 2.70 -38.04 -11.55
N HIS A 79 3.51 -37.08 -11.99
CA HIS A 79 4.16 -37.13 -13.30
C HIS A 79 5.69 -37.19 -13.22
N ASN A 80 6.29 -37.22 -12.01
CA ASN A 80 7.73 -37.18 -11.78
C ASN A 80 8.45 -36.03 -12.52
N LYS A 81 7.75 -34.89 -12.73
CA LYS A 81 8.29 -33.69 -13.38
C LYS A 81 8.74 -32.69 -12.34
N SER A 82 10.02 -32.34 -12.33
CA SER A 82 10.60 -31.38 -11.39
C SER A 82 10.36 -29.92 -11.83
N ASP A 83 9.22 -29.36 -11.44
CA ASP A 83 8.82 -27.98 -11.76
C ASP A 83 9.21 -26.94 -10.66
N PHE A 84 10.23 -27.24 -9.86
CA PHE A 84 10.66 -26.39 -8.73
C PHE A 84 11.08 -24.96 -9.14
N TYR A 85 11.50 -24.75 -10.39
CA TYR A 85 11.80 -23.41 -10.93
C TYR A 85 10.57 -22.47 -10.92
N LYS A 86 9.35 -23.00 -10.73
CA LYS A 86 8.13 -22.20 -10.62
C LYS A 86 8.03 -21.43 -9.29
N ILE A 87 8.70 -21.90 -8.23
CA ILE A 87 8.57 -21.34 -6.87
C ILE A 87 8.91 -19.84 -6.82
N PRO A 88 10.04 -19.36 -7.34
CA PRO A 88 10.45 -17.97 -7.09
C PRO A 88 9.57 -16.92 -7.78
N ILE A 89 8.92 -17.26 -8.89
CA ILE A 89 8.14 -16.28 -9.68
C ILE A 89 6.67 -16.70 -9.84
N LEU A 90 6.38 -17.91 -10.34
CA LEU A 90 4.96 -18.28 -10.60
C LEU A 90 4.18 -18.45 -9.30
N VAL A 91 4.77 -19.13 -8.30
CA VAL A 91 4.07 -19.37 -7.03
C VAL A 91 3.86 -18.03 -6.32
N LEU A 92 4.91 -17.21 -6.19
CA LEU A 92 4.76 -15.87 -5.62
C LEU A 92 3.75 -15.00 -6.37
N ASN A 93 3.75 -15.02 -7.72
CA ASN A 93 2.80 -14.22 -8.49
C ASN A 93 1.34 -14.72 -8.45
N LYS A 94 1.07 -15.86 -7.80
CA LYS A 94 -0.29 -16.28 -7.41
C LYS A 94 -0.63 -15.87 -5.97
N VAL A 95 0.35 -15.94 -5.07
CA VAL A 95 0.19 -15.64 -3.65
C VAL A 95 0.00 -14.13 -3.41
N LEU A 96 0.79 -13.29 -4.07
CA LEU A 96 0.76 -11.84 -3.94
C LEU A 96 -0.62 -11.24 -4.26
N PRO A 97 -1.22 -11.46 -5.46
CA PRO A 97 -2.53 -10.87 -5.79
C PRO A 97 -3.65 -11.43 -4.92
N TRP A 98 -3.62 -12.72 -4.59
CA TRP A 98 -4.62 -13.34 -3.71
C TRP A 98 -4.61 -12.71 -2.32
N THR A 99 -3.42 -12.48 -1.75
CA THR A 99 -3.29 -11.82 -0.45
C THR A 99 -3.68 -10.34 -0.56
N SER A 100 -3.26 -9.64 -1.61
CA SER A 100 -3.59 -8.24 -1.85
C SER A 100 -5.10 -8.00 -1.88
N ILE A 101 -5.84 -8.76 -2.70
CA ILE A 101 -7.29 -8.61 -2.81
C ILE A 101 -8.01 -9.02 -1.51
N THR A 102 -7.49 -10.02 -0.80
CA THR A 102 -8.05 -10.45 0.50
C THR A 102 -7.88 -9.36 1.56
N LEU A 103 -6.70 -8.76 1.66
CA LEU A 103 -6.46 -7.62 2.56
C LEU A 103 -7.33 -6.43 2.20
N LEU A 104 -7.47 -6.12 0.90
CA LEU A 104 -8.36 -5.06 0.43
C LEU A 104 -9.82 -5.33 0.81
N ALA A 105 -10.30 -6.57 0.68
CA ALA A 105 -11.63 -6.95 1.14
C ALA A 105 -11.78 -6.73 2.67
N LEU A 106 -10.77 -7.08 3.46
CA LEU A 106 -10.75 -6.88 4.91
C LEU A 106 -10.69 -5.39 5.33
N VAL A 107 -10.30 -4.48 4.45
CA VAL A 107 -10.40 -3.03 4.69
C VAL A 107 -11.87 -2.57 4.67
N TYR A 108 -12.67 -3.06 3.73
CA TYR A 108 -14.04 -2.60 3.52
C TYR A 108 -15.09 -3.42 4.29
N LEU A 109 -14.83 -4.70 4.54
CA LEU A 109 -15.73 -5.60 5.26
C LEU A 109 -16.21 -5.09 6.64
N PRO A 110 -15.38 -4.55 7.53
CA PRO A 110 -15.86 -4.06 8.83
C PRO A 110 -16.80 -2.85 8.68
N GLY A 111 -16.68 -2.06 7.61
CA GLY A 111 -17.60 -0.98 7.30
C GLY A 111 -19.00 -1.48 6.95
N VAL A 112 -19.08 -2.56 6.17
CA VAL A 112 -20.35 -3.23 5.83
C VAL A 112 -20.96 -3.89 7.07
N LEU A 113 -20.16 -4.57 7.89
CA LEU A 113 -20.65 -5.15 9.14
C LEU A 113 -21.16 -4.08 10.11
N ALA A 114 -20.47 -2.94 10.18
CA ALA A 114 -20.88 -1.82 11.01
C ALA A 114 -22.23 -1.23 10.56
N SER A 115 -22.47 -1.10 9.25
CA SER A 115 -23.76 -0.60 8.74
C SER A 115 -24.90 -1.58 8.97
N LEU A 116 -24.67 -2.88 8.75
CA LEU A 116 -25.66 -3.93 9.06
C LEU A 116 -26.01 -3.96 10.55
N LEU A 117 -25.01 -3.81 11.43
CA LEU A 117 -25.25 -3.78 12.87
C LEU A 117 -26.00 -2.52 13.32
N GLN A 118 -25.71 -1.36 12.71
CA GLN A 118 -26.45 -0.12 12.96
C GLN A 118 -27.91 -0.23 12.52
N LEU A 119 -28.17 -0.85 11.35
CA LEU A 119 -29.52 -1.09 10.85
C LEU A 119 -30.28 -2.06 11.77
N HIS A 120 -29.65 -3.17 12.16
CA HIS A 120 -30.24 -4.15 13.07
C HIS A 120 -30.59 -3.55 14.44
N ARG A 121 -29.78 -2.62 14.95
CA ARG A 121 -30.06 -1.92 16.23
C ARG A 121 -31.03 -0.75 16.10
N GLY A 122 -31.34 -0.30 14.88
CA GLY A 122 -32.16 0.88 14.64
C GLY A 122 -31.55 2.20 15.12
N THR A 123 -30.27 2.23 15.53
CA THR A 123 -29.61 3.44 16.04
C THR A 123 -28.12 3.47 15.71
N LYS A 124 -27.63 4.67 15.35
CA LYS A 124 -26.21 4.94 15.08
C LYS A 124 -25.39 5.24 16.34
N TYR A 125 -26.05 5.43 17.48
CA TYR A 125 -25.41 5.91 18.73
C TYR A 125 -24.95 4.78 19.66
N SER A 126 -25.24 3.53 19.29
CA SER A 126 -24.80 2.36 20.06
C SER A 126 -23.31 2.06 19.81
N ARG A 127 -22.56 1.75 20.87
CA ARG A 127 -21.14 1.39 20.78
C ARG A 127 -20.94 0.08 20.02
N PHE A 128 -19.90 0.01 19.20
CA PHE A 128 -19.53 -1.23 18.52
C PHE A 128 -18.90 -2.25 19.49
N PRO A 129 -18.99 -3.55 19.20
CA PRO A 129 -18.18 -4.55 19.89
C PRO A 129 -16.69 -4.22 19.74
N VAL A 130 -15.90 -4.44 20.81
CA VAL A 130 -14.46 -4.08 20.86
C VAL A 130 -13.66 -4.68 19.70
N CYS A 131 -13.98 -5.90 19.27
CA CYS A 131 -13.34 -6.54 18.12
C CYS A 131 -13.52 -5.73 16.82
N LEU A 132 -14.74 -5.25 16.55
CA LEU A 132 -15.06 -4.48 15.34
C LEU A 132 -14.43 -3.09 15.38
N GLU A 133 -14.38 -2.46 16.54
CA GLU A 133 -13.69 -1.18 16.74
C GLU A 133 -12.19 -1.30 16.50
N ASN A 134 -11.55 -2.31 17.08
CA ASN A 134 -10.13 -2.60 16.87
C ASN A 134 -9.83 -2.88 15.39
N TRP A 135 -10.68 -3.66 14.71
CA TRP A 135 -10.53 -3.91 13.27
C TRP A 135 -10.69 -2.63 12.43
N MET A 136 -11.69 -1.79 12.73
CA MET A 136 -11.88 -0.51 12.06
C MET A 136 -10.67 0.43 12.20
N SER A 137 -9.91 0.32 13.30
CA SER A 137 -8.72 1.13 13.58
C SER A 137 -7.49 0.76 12.73
N VAL A 138 -7.40 -0.47 12.22
CA VAL A 138 -6.24 -0.97 11.46
C VAL A 138 -6.44 -0.93 9.94
N ARG A 139 -7.57 -0.40 9.47
CA ARG A 139 -7.93 -0.35 8.04
C ARG A 139 -6.89 0.34 7.18
N LYS A 140 -6.28 1.42 7.68
CA LYS A 140 -5.24 2.17 6.95
C LYS A 140 -4.03 1.27 6.65
N GLN A 141 -3.56 0.54 7.65
CA GLN A 141 -2.40 -0.35 7.55
C GLN A 141 -2.70 -1.52 6.61
N LEU A 142 -3.89 -2.11 6.73
CA LEU A 142 -4.34 -3.19 5.82
C LEU A 142 -4.38 -2.71 4.36
N GLY A 143 -4.92 -1.52 4.10
CA GLY A 143 -4.97 -0.93 2.75
C GLY A 143 -3.59 -0.66 2.16
N LEU A 144 -2.65 -0.15 2.98
CA LEU A 144 -1.26 0.07 2.55
C LEU A 144 -0.52 -1.23 2.24
N LEU A 145 -0.70 -2.28 3.06
CA LEU A 145 -0.14 -3.61 2.78
C LEU A 145 -0.75 -4.22 1.52
N ALA A 146 -2.07 -4.10 1.33
CA ALA A 146 -2.74 -4.54 0.11
C ALA A 146 -2.15 -3.86 -1.14
N PHE A 147 -1.95 -2.54 -1.08
CA PHE A 147 -1.32 -1.79 -2.17
C PHE A 147 0.12 -2.22 -2.43
N LEU A 148 0.95 -2.40 -1.40
CA LEU A 148 2.32 -2.90 -1.55
C LEU A 148 2.35 -4.26 -2.28
N LEU A 149 1.50 -5.20 -1.86
CA LEU A 149 1.41 -6.50 -2.51
C LEU A 149 0.88 -6.41 -3.96
N ALA A 150 -0.01 -5.46 -4.25
CA ALA A 150 -0.48 -5.19 -5.61
C ALA A 150 0.65 -4.65 -6.51
N CYS A 151 1.46 -3.72 -6.01
CA CYS A 151 2.64 -3.23 -6.72
C CYS A 151 3.65 -4.34 -6.99
N LEU A 152 3.95 -5.18 -5.99
CA LEU A 152 4.80 -6.34 -6.17
C LEU A 152 4.21 -7.29 -7.22
N HIS A 153 2.92 -7.60 -7.15
CA HIS A 153 2.24 -8.41 -8.16
C HIS A 153 2.36 -7.83 -9.58
N ALA A 154 2.22 -6.51 -9.74
CA ALA A 154 2.39 -5.84 -11.02
C ALA A 154 3.82 -6.00 -11.56
N ILE A 155 4.84 -5.79 -10.72
CA ILE A 155 6.25 -5.97 -11.10
C ILE A 155 6.52 -7.43 -11.49
N TYR A 156 6.07 -8.39 -10.69
CA TYR A 156 6.22 -9.81 -10.98
C TYR A 156 5.51 -10.19 -12.29
N SER A 157 4.32 -9.66 -12.55
CA SER A 157 3.57 -9.93 -13.77
C SER A 157 4.24 -9.34 -15.01
N LEU A 158 4.73 -8.09 -14.94
CA LEU A 158 5.48 -7.45 -16.03
C LEU A 158 6.80 -8.18 -16.33
N SER A 159 7.37 -8.87 -15.35
CA SER A 159 8.59 -9.66 -15.55
C SER A 159 8.37 -10.99 -16.30
N TYR A 160 7.12 -11.39 -16.61
CA TYR A 160 6.83 -12.69 -17.26
C TYR A 160 7.58 -12.90 -18.57
N PRO A 161 7.54 -11.97 -19.55
CA PRO A 161 8.22 -12.13 -20.83
C PRO A 161 9.75 -12.16 -20.72
N MET A 162 10.32 -11.56 -19.67
CA MET A 162 11.77 -11.50 -19.44
C MET A 162 12.36 -12.85 -19.03
N ARG A 163 11.54 -13.78 -18.56
CA ARG A 163 11.99 -15.07 -18.00
C ARG A 163 12.47 -16.03 -19.07
N ARG A 164 13.64 -16.63 -18.86
CA ARG A 164 14.19 -17.68 -19.75
C ARG A 164 13.23 -18.86 -19.95
N SER A 165 12.55 -19.29 -18.90
CA SER A 165 11.56 -20.37 -18.99
C SER A 165 10.38 -20.04 -19.92
N TYR A 166 9.97 -18.76 -20.01
CA TYR A 166 8.91 -18.34 -20.92
C TYR A 166 9.43 -18.32 -22.36
N ARG A 167 10.66 -17.84 -22.59
CA ARG A 167 11.31 -17.87 -23.91
C ARG A 167 11.41 -19.29 -24.47
N TYR A 168 11.82 -20.27 -23.66
CA TYR A 168 11.86 -21.66 -24.11
C TYR A 168 10.47 -22.22 -24.44
N LYS A 169 9.43 -21.86 -23.69
CA LYS A 169 8.05 -22.26 -24.01
C LYS A 169 7.58 -21.66 -25.32
N LEU A 170 7.83 -20.36 -25.55
CA LEU A 170 7.48 -19.68 -26.79
C LEU A 170 8.15 -20.35 -28.01
N LEU A 171 9.44 -20.68 -27.89
CA LEU A 171 10.18 -21.36 -28.96
C LEU A 171 9.63 -22.76 -29.24
N ASN A 172 9.29 -23.53 -28.19
CA ASN A 172 8.67 -24.84 -28.35
C ASN A 172 7.29 -24.76 -29.00
N TRP A 173 6.47 -23.75 -28.65
CA TRP A 173 5.16 -23.52 -29.27
C TRP A 173 5.30 -23.15 -30.75
N ALA A 174 6.22 -22.25 -31.09
CA ALA A 174 6.50 -21.88 -32.48
C ALA A 174 6.97 -23.09 -33.30
N TYR A 175 7.88 -23.89 -32.74
CA TYR A 175 8.33 -25.13 -33.40
C TYR A 175 7.18 -26.11 -33.64
N GLN A 176 6.32 -26.33 -32.63
CA GLN A 176 5.16 -27.21 -32.76
C GLN A 176 4.14 -26.71 -33.78
N GLN A 177 3.91 -25.39 -33.84
CA GLN A 177 3.01 -24.78 -34.83
C GLN A 177 3.47 -25.06 -36.27
N VAL A 178 4.77 -24.90 -36.52
CA VAL A 178 5.38 -25.20 -37.84
C VAL A 178 5.25 -26.68 -38.18
N GLN A 179 5.51 -27.58 -37.22
CA GLN A 179 5.33 -29.03 -37.41
C GLN A 179 3.88 -29.41 -37.75
N GLN A 180 2.91 -28.69 -37.18
CA GLN A 180 1.49 -28.89 -37.44
C GLN A 180 0.99 -28.18 -38.72
N LYS A 181 1.87 -27.47 -39.44
CA LYS A 181 1.53 -26.66 -40.62
C LYS A 181 0.37 -25.67 -40.36
N LYS A 182 0.28 -25.15 -39.13
CA LYS A 182 -0.75 -24.20 -38.75
C LYS A 182 -0.26 -22.78 -39.05
N GLU A 183 -0.87 -22.13 -40.05
CA GLU A 183 -0.43 -20.80 -40.50
C GLU A 183 -0.74 -19.71 -39.47
N ASP A 184 -1.95 -19.72 -38.89
CA ASP A 184 -2.39 -18.72 -37.92
C ASP A 184 -2.58 -19.30 -36.52
N ALA A 185 -1.98 -18.64 -35.52
CA ALA A 185 -2.12 -18.99 -34.11
C ALA A 185 -3.09 -18.08 -33.35
N TRP A 186 -3.70 -17.09 -34.02
CA TRP A 186 -4.65 -16.16 -33.44
C TRP A 186 -5.88 -16.86 -32.87
N ILE A 187 -6.24 -16.49 -31.64
CA ILE A 187 -7.43 -16.96 -30.93
C ILE A 187 -8.10 -15.72 -30.33
N GLU A 188 -9.16 -15.26 -30.99
CA GLU A 188 -9.85 -14.00 -30.68
C GLU A 188 -10.26 -13.91 -29.20
N ASP A 189 -10.92 -14.94 -28.68
CA ASP A 189 -11.42 -14.96 -27.29
C ASP A 189 -10.28 -14.88 -26.25
N ASP A 190 -9.13 -15.48 -26.54
CA ASP A 190 -7.96 -15.44 -25.65
C ASP A 190 -7.33 -14.05 -25.63
N VAL A 191 -7.30 -13.39 -26.79
CA VAL A 191 -6.81 -12.01 -26.92
C VAL A 191 -7.71 -11.04 -26.16
N TRP A 192 -9.02 -11.04 -26.42
CA TRP A 192 -9.96 -10.18 -25.69
C TRP A 192 -9.89 -10.37 -24.18
N ARG A 193 -9.85 -11.62 -23.74
CA ARG A 193 -9.70 -11.92 -22.31
C ARG A 193 -8.44 -11.27 -21.75
N MET A 194 -7.30 -11.46 -22.41
CA MET A 194 -6.02 -10.86 -22.00
C MET A 194 -6.08 -9.34 -21.91
N GLU A 195 -6.50 -8.68 -22.99
CA GLU A 195 -6.51 -7.21 -23.08
C GLU A 195 -7.43 -6.57 -22.02
N ILE A 196 -8.61 -7.16 -21.79
CA ILE A 196 -9.58 -6.63 -20.81
C ILE A 196 -9.03 -6.72 -19.38
N TYR A 197 -8.59 -7.90 -18.92
CA TYR A 197 -8.19 -8.03 -17.52
C TYR A 197 -6.88 -7.30 -17.21
N ILE A 198 -5.96 -7.18 -18.18
CA ILE A 198 -4.75 -6.35 -18.01
C ILE A 198 -5.15 -4.88 -17.84
N SER A 199 -5.99 -4.36 -18.73
CA SER A 199 -6.45 -2.97 -18.68
C SER A 199 -7.14 -2.65 -17.35
N LEU A 200 -8.07 -3.51 -16.92
CA LEU A 200 -8.74 -3.38 -15.62
C LEU A 200 -7.77 -3.48 -14.44
N GLY A 201 -6.76 -4.35 -14.52
CA GLY A 201 -5.70 -4.46 -13.51
C GLY A 201 -4.89 -3.18 -13.37
N ILE A 202 -4.52 -2.54 -14.49
CA ILE A 202 -3.80 -1.25 -14.51
C ILE A 202 -4.65 -0.14 -13.90
N LEU A 203 -5.92 -0.03 -14.31
CA LEU A 203 -6.86 0.95 -13.75
C LEU A 203 -7.06 0.72 -12.24
N GLY A 204 -7.27 -0.53 -11.82
CA GLY A 204 -7.41 -0.90 -10.42
C GLY A 204 -6.18 -0.53 -9.59
N LEU A 205 -4.98 -0.80 -10.10
CA LEU A 205 -3.73 -0.38 -9.45
C LEU A 205 -3.60 1.15 -9.36
N GLY A 206 -4.03 1.88 -10.41
CA GLY A 206 -4.07 3.34 -10.42
C GLY A 206 -4.99 3.90 -9.32
N VAL A 207 -6.17 3.31 -9.14
CA VAL A 207 -7.08 3.67 -8.04
C VAL A 207 -6.45 3.36 -6.68
N LEU A 208 -5.84 2.19 -6.50
CA LEU A 208 -5.14 1.85 -5.25
C LEU A 208 -3.98 2.81 -4.95
N ALA A 209 -3.27 3.29 -5.97
CA ALA A 209 -2.21 4.28 -5.81
C ALA A 209 -2.77 5.62 -5.31
N LEU A 210 -3.90 6.09 -5.84
CA LEU A 210 -4.57 7.30 -5.34
C LEU A 210 -5.02 7.14 -3.87
N LEU A 211 -5.51 5.95 -3.49
CA LEU A 211 -5.85 5.64 -2.09
C LEU A 211 -4.61 5.66 -1.19
N ALA A 212 -3.49 5.10 -1.64
CA ALA A 212 -2.24 5.09 -0.89
C ALA A 212 -1.67 6.50 -0.72
N ILE A 213 -1.64 7.31 -1.79
CA ILE A 213 -1.15 8.69 -1.79
C ILE A 213 -2.00 9.57 -0.85
N SER A 214 -3.33 9.49 -0.94
CA SER A 214 -4.24 10.23 -0.06
C SER A 214 -4.14 9.82 1.42
N SER A 215 -3.53 8.68 1.72
CA SER A 215 -3.30 8.23 3.10
C SER A 215 -2.08 8.88 3.77
N LEU A 216 -1.21 9.55 3.01
CA LEU A 216 -0.06 10.28 3.53
C LEU A 216 -0.54 11.47 4.36
N PRO A 217 0.01 11.72 5.58
CA PRO A 217 -0.41 12.84 6.42
C PRO A 217 -0.37 14.18 5.69
N SER A 218 0.70 14.44 4.92
CA SER A 218 0.89 15.67 4.14
C SER A 218 -0.23 15.97 3.14
N ILE A 219 -0.92 14.95 2.64
CA ILE A 219 -2.03 15.10 1.68
C ILE A 219 -3.37 14.98 2.41
N SER A 220 -3.49 14.04 3.35
CA SER A 220 -4.70 13.88 4.15
C SER A 220 -5.04 15.13 4.96
N ASP A 221 -4.04 15.92 5.35
CA ASP A 221 -4.25 17.14 6.15
C ASP A 221 -4.67 18.35 5.31
N THR A 222 -4.41 18.35 4.00
CA THR A 222 -4.87 19.40 3.08
C THR A 222 -6.29 19.18 2.57
N LEU A 223 -6.75 17.92 2.53
CA LEU A 223 -8.09 17.58 2.05
C LEU A 223 -9.17 17.93 3.08
N ASN A 224 -10.27 18.49 2.58
CA ASN A 224 -11.47 18.67 3.39
C ASN A 224 -12.15 17.31 3.64
N TRP A 225 -13.12 17.30 4.56
CA TRP A 225 -13.82 16.07 4.94
C TRP A 225 -14.56 15.38 3.78
N ARG A 226 -15.18 16.16 2.88
CA ARG A 226 -15.93 15.63 1.73
C ARG A 226 -15.01 15.00 0.69
N GLU A 227 -13.90 15.67 0.38
CA GLU A 227 -12.86 15.17 -0.52
C GLU A 227 -12.24 13.89 0.03
N PHE A 228 -11.94 13.86 1.32
CA PHE A 228 -11.42 12.65 1.96
C PHE A 228 -12.43 11.50 1.93
N GLN A 229 -13.73 11.75 2.17
CA GLN A 229 -14.77 10.70 2.04
C GLN A 229 -14.94 10.19 0.62
N PHE A 230 -14.80 11.08 -0.38
CA PHE A 230 -14.90 10.71 -1.78
C PHE A 230 -13.78 9.75 -2.18
N VAL A 231 -12.56 10.00 -1.72
CA VAL A 231 -11.39 9.14 -2.01
C VAL A 231 -11.36 7.92 -1.10
N GLN A 232 -11.37 8.12 0.22
CA GLN A 232 -11.39 7.05 1.22
C GLN A 232 -12.77 6.99 1.86
N VAL A 233 -13.59 6.02 1.46
CA VAL A 233 -14.94 5.77 2.03
C VAL A 233 -14.82 5.31 3.49
N GLY A 234 -14.44 6.19 4.41
CA GLY A 234 -14.14 5.85 5.80
C GLY A 234 -13.96 7.06 6.69
N ARG A 235 -14.60 7.06 7.86
CA ARG A 235 -14.65 8.27 8.70
C ARG A 235 -13.28 8.79 9.15
N ARG A 236 -13.08 10.11 9.09
CA ARG A 236 -12.02 10.92 9.72
C ARG A 236 -12.47 11.09 11.16
N THR A 237 -12.10 10.13 12.00
CA THR A 237 -12.08 10.39 13.44
C THR A 237 -10.98 11.42 13.69
N ARG A 238 -11.34 12.71 13.70
CA ARG A 238 -10.58 13.67 14.49
C ARG A 238 -10.63 13.15 15.92
N THR A 239 -9.51 12.62 16.41
CA THR A 239 -9.26 12.54 17.85
C THR A 239 -9.24 13.97 18.34
N TYR A 240 -10.41 14.50 18.68
CA TYR A 240 -10.49 15.62 19.59
C TYR A 240 -9.96 15.07 20.91
N ASN A 241 -8.71 15.40 21.23
CA ASN A 241 -8.24 15.32 22.60
C ASN A 241 -9.17 16.25 23.39
N PHE A 242 -10.19 15.68 24.02
CA PHE A 242 -10.85 16.34 25.14
C PHE A 242 -9.79 16.38 26.23
N VAL A 243 -9.13 17.53 26.32
CA VAL A 243 -8.42 17.95 27.53
C VAL A 243 -9.50 18.01 28.61
N THR A 244 -9.52 17.01 29.47
CA THR A 244 -10.03 17.14 30.84
C THR A 244 -9.00 17.85 31.67
#